data_AF-F7NM20-F1
#
_entry.id   AF-F7NM20-F1
#
_cell.length_a   1.000
_cell.length_b   1.000
_cell.length_c   1.000
_cell.angle_alpha   90.00
_cell.angle_beta   90.00
_cell.angle_gamma   90.00
#
_symmetry.space_group_name_H-M   'P 1'
#
loop_
_entity.id
_entity.type
_entity.pdbx_description
1 polymer ?
#
loop_
_entity_poly.entity_id
_entity_poly.type
_entity_poly.pdbx_seq_one_letter_code
_entity_poly.pdbx_strand_id
1 'polypeptide(L)'
;MKEGAWMPALFRNHRRLFYTMAGLALLALAAGCGQGDKAAQNAPVIGILDTAKAIQGHPQYQQVQVLQREINTIQAQAKLADTKAKQAYEQEKTAAAMDMDSLAKAMEQQYQARMKGKQNELTQRLKDKAAALNNDNNIKLDAYVKELDQEYQNQIFNLQVKLRTLQLTSEEQASIQKELEALQTERMNKITARQTELSNAMKKEMEAEEKIAQKELEAYSQTMQQETNERLERRNKELSAKVQSSIGSLQASETAQGVQSAEEKKKELAALKESILQDLRNTAAQIAQDRGLEIILADVKIYTNAVDITDELLQGIKD
;
A
#
# COMPACT_ATOMS: atom_id res chain seq x y z
N MET A 1 -10.66 -12.23 27.05
CA MET A 1 -10.68 -11.59 28.38
C MET A 1 -9.25 -11.53 28.90
N LYS A 2 -8.59 -10.39 28.68
CA LYS A 2 -7.32 -10.05 29.32
C LYS A 2 -7.33 -8.55 29.56
N GLU A 3 -7.19 -8.22 30.84
CA GLU A 3 -7.08 -6.88 31.40
C GLU A 3 -5.75 -6.24 31.03
N GLY A 4 -5.69 -4.91 31.06
CA GLY A 4 -4.43 -4.19 30.90
C GLY A 4 -4.60 -2.70 30.57
N ALA A 5 -5.34 -1.96 31.39
CA ALA A 5 -5.32 -0.49 31.34
C ALA A 5 -4.14 0.02 32.19
N TRP A 6 -3.16 0.62 31.51
CA TRP A 6 -2.03 1.32 32.10
C TRP A 6 -2.15 2.82 31.77
N MET A 7 -2.36 3.67 32.78
CA MET A 7 -1.41 4.75 33.15
C MET A 7 -2.01 5.67 34.25
N PRO A 8 -1.22 6.05 35.27
CA PRO A 8 -1.67 6.82 36.42
C PRO A 8 -1.54 8.34 36.22
N ALA A 9 -2.52 9.08 36.74
CA ALA A 9 -2.47 10.51 36.96
C ALA A 9 -1.69 10.83 38.24
N LEU A 10 -0.60 11.60 38.12
CA LEU A 10 0.14 12.15 39.26
C LEU A 10 -0.31 13.59 39.50
N PHE A 11 -1.27 13.79 40.41
CA PHE A 11 -1.44 15.07 41.10
C PHE A 11 -0.67 15.04 42.40
N ARG A 12 0.34 15.90 42.49
CA ARG A 12 1.22 16.08 43.65
C ARG A 12 0.73 17.30 44.41
N ASN A 13 0.22 17.09 45.62
CA ASN A 13 0.02 18.17 46.58
C ASN A 13 0.27 17.57 47.96
N HIS A 14 1.29 18.03 48.68
CA HIS A 14 1.24 18.25 50.12
C HIS A 14 2.47 19.03 50.60
N ARG A 15 2.14 20.08 51.35
CA ARG A 15 2.97 20.99 52.11
C ARG A 15 3.63 20.29 53.30
N ARG A 16 4.80 20.83 53.65
CA ARG A 16 5.33 21.19 54.99
C ARG A 16 6.39 20.32 55.66
N LEU A 17 7.34 21.10 56.20
CA LEU A 17 8.16 20.93 57.40
C LEU A 17 9.29 19.88 57.32
N PHE A 18 10.53 20.33 57.54
CA PHE A 18 11.35 19.90 58.69
C PHE A 18 12.57 20.84 58.83
N TYR A 19 12.67 21.46 60.01
CA TYR A 19 13.86 22.14 60.54
C TYR A 19 14.66 21.14 61.37
N THR A 20 15.97 21.10 61.17
CA THR A 20 17.00 20.49 62.03
C THR A 20 18.28 21.33 61.79
N MET A 21 19.22 21.58 62.70
CA MET A 21 19.49 21.25 64.09
C MET A 21 20.75 22.04 64.49
N ALA A 22 20.90 22.35 65.79
CA ALA A 22 22.17 22.56 66.50
C ALA A 22 23.06 23.78 66.12
N GLY A 23 23.72 24.49 67.03
CA GLY A 23 23.92 24.33 68.47
C GLY A 23 25.09 25.22 68.94
N LEU A 24 25.30 25.25 70.26
CA LEU A 24 26.52 25.63 71.00
C LEU A 24 26.77 27.11 71.39
N ALA A 25 26.29 27.42 72.60
CA ALA A 25 26.98 27.97 73.77
C ALA A 25 28.45 28.46 73.67
N LEU A 26 28.73 29.64 74.27
CA LEU A 26 29.56 29.78 75.49
C LEU A 26 29.61 31.24 76.04
N LEU A 27 29.63 31.33 77.38
CA LEU A 27 29.72 32.54 78.23
C LEU A 27 31.11 33.20 78.25
N ALA A 28 31.19 34.53 78.46
CA ALA A 28 31.78 35.17 79.67
C ALA A 28 31.90 36.72 79.59
N LEU A 29 31.21 37.39 80.53
CA LEU A 29 31.55 38.57 81.37
C LEU A 29 32.65 39.58 80.93
N ALA A 30 32.29 40.87 80.85
CA ALA A 30 32.50 41.90 81.91
C ALA A 30 32.51 43.36 81.39
N ALA A 31 31.72 44.20 82.06
CA ALA A 31 31.89 45.64 82.39
C ALA A 31 32.51 46.63 81.37
N GLY A 32 31.73 47.66 81.01
CA GLY A 32 32.22 48.94 80.48
C GLY A 32 31.11 49.80 79.89
N CYS A 33 30.65 50.82 80.63
CA CYS A 33 29.73 51.84 80.11
C CYS A 33 30.41 52.67 79.02
N GLY A 34 29.74 52.83 77.88
CA GLY A 34 30.15 53.74 76.81
C GLY A 34 29.02 53.89 75.79
N GLN A 35 28.44 55.09 75.75
CA GLN A 35 27.42 55.55 74.82
C GLN A 35 27.80 55.25 73.37
N GLY A 36 26.90 54.61 72.62
CA GLY A 36 27.04 54.37 71.18
C GLY A 36 25.81 53.61 70.70
N ASP A 37 24.93 54.34 70.03
CA ASP A 37 23.59 53.90 69.66
C ASP A 37 23.56 52.54 68.97
N LYS A 38 22.55 51.75 69.37
CA LYS A 38 22.11 50.57 68.64
C LYS A 38 21.88 50.98 67.20
N ALA A 39 22.63 50.38 66.27
CA ALA A 39 22.23 50.36 64.88
C ALA A 39 20.84 49.74 64.81
N ALA A 40 19.82 50.59 64.68
CA ALA A 40 18.55 50.20 64.11
C ALA A 40 18.90 49.73 62.69
N GLN A 41 18.99 48.41 62.51
CA GLN A 41 18.93 47.85 61.17
C GLN A 41 17.56 48.24 60.63
N ASN A 42 17.54 49.33 59.84
CA ASN A 42 16.37 49.70 59.07
C ASN A 42 15.97 48.46 58.27
N ALA A 43 14.73 47.99 58.44
CA ALA A 43 14.23 46.88 57.65
C ALA A 43 14.41 47.20 56.16
N PRO A 44 14.88 46.25 55.33
CA PRO A 44 15.11 46.49 53.90
C PRO A 44 13.83 47.03 53.28
N VAL A 45 13.92 48.13 52.53
CA VAL A 45 12.78 48.63 51.75
C VAL A 45 12.70 47.75 50.50
N ILE A 46 11.66 46.92 50.45
CA ILE A 46 11.45 45.92 49.39
C ILE A 46 10.50 46.48 48.34
N GLY A 47 10.90 46.42 47.06
CA GLY A 47 10.03 46.68 45.92
C GLY A 47 9.30 45.42 45.45
N ILE A 48 8.08 45.57 44.92
CA ILE A 48 7.36 44.51 44.20
C ILE A 48 7.12 44.96 42.77
N LEU A 49 7.30 44.04 41.83
CA LEU A 49 7.02 44.23 40.41
C LEU A 49 6.10 43.12 39.90
N ASP A 50 4.96 43.50 39.31
CA ASP A 50 4.16 42.61 38.47
C ASP A 50 4.80 42.53 37.09
N THR A 51 5.53 41.43 36.84
CA THR A 51 6.29 41.27 35.60
C THR A 51 5.37 41.07 34.40
N ALA A 52 4.20 40.45 34.60
CA ALA A 52 3.25 40.24 33.53
C ALA A 52 2.64 41.57 33.07
N LYS A 53 2.23 42.43 34.02
CA LYS A 53 1.75 43.78 33.73
C LYS A 53 2.85 44.64 33.10
N ALA A 54 4.07 44.55 33.59
CA ALA A 54 5.22 45.30 33.07
C ALA A 54 5.58 44.91 31.62
N ILE A 55 5.59 43.61 31.31
CA ILE A 55 5.83 43.11 29.94
C ILE A 55 4.70 43.53 29.00
N GLN A 56 3.44 43.46 29.46
CA GLN A 56 2.28 43.85 28.65
C GLN A 56 2.21 45.36 28.38
N GLY A 57 2.68 46.17 29.33
CA GLY A 57 2.74 47.63 29.21
C GLY A 57 3.95 48.16 28.44
N HIS A 58 4.90 47.30 28.06
CA HIS A 58 6.11 47.71 27.34
C HIS A 58 5.76 48.21 25.91
N PRO A 59 6.38 49.30 25.39
CA PRO A 59 6.09 49.85 24.06
C PRO A 59 6.21 48.81 22.92
N GLN A 60 7.19 47.92 23.01
CA GLN A 60 7.43 46.85 22.02
C GLN A 60 6.51 45.62 22.16
N TYR A 61 5.60 45.56 23.15
CA TYR A 61 4.74 44.40 23.37
C TYR A 61 3.82 44.12 22.17
N GLN A 62 3.42 45.13 21.40
CA GLN A 62 2.64 44.95 20.18
C GLN A 62 3.39 44.09 19.14
N GLN A 63 4.71 44.21 19.05
CA GLN A 63 5.53 43.41 18.13
C GLN A 63 5.57 41.93 18.55
N VAL A 64 5.57 41.65 19.86
CA VAL A 64 5.42 40.28 20.40
C VAL A 64 4.11 39.64 19.92
N GLN A 65 3.01 40.39 19.95
CA GLN A 65 1.71 39.90 19.49
C GLN A 65 1.64 39.68 17.97
N VAL A 66 2.34 40.51 17.19
CA VAL A 66 2.44 40.34 15.73
C VAL A 66 3.23 39.09 15.40
N LEU A 67 4.45 38.95 15.94
CA LEU A 67 5.30 37.77 15.72
C LEU A 67 4.62 36.47 16.16
N GLN A 68 3.90 36.48 17.29
CA GLN A 68 3.16 35.30 17.74
C GLN A 68 2.05 34.91 16.77
N ARG A 69 1.34 35.88 16.18
CA ARG A 69 0.32 35.62 15.16
C ARG A 69 0.95 35.08 13.88
N GLU A 70 2.06 35.66 13.42
CA GLU A 70 2.81 35.19 12.24
C GLU A 70 3.25 33.73 12.40
N ILE A 71 3.86 33.38 13.54
CA ILE A 71 4.28 31.99 13.83
C ILE A 71 3.08 31.05 13.77
N ASN A 72 1.95 31.42 14.41
CA ASN A 72 0.76 30.59 14.44
C ASN A 72 0.18 30.38 13.02
N THR A 73 0.16 31.43 12.21
CA THR A 73 -0.31 31.35 10.81
C THR A 73 0.59 30.47 9.96
N ILE A 74 1.92 30.62 10.05
CA ILE A 74 2.89 29.80 9.30
C ILE A 74 2.73 28.32 9.70
N GLN A 75 2.62 28.02 11.00
CA GLN A 75 2.41 26.66 11.49
C GLN A 75 1.08 26.06 11.04
N ALA A 76 0.00 26.85 11.02
CA ALA A 76 -1.29 26.40 10.53
C ALA A 76 -1.24 26.09 9.02
N GLN A 77 -0.60 26.94 8.22
CA GLN A 77 -0.40 26.73 6.79
C GLN A 77 0.43 25.46 6.51
N ALA A 78 1.54 25.26 7.25
CA ALA A 78 2.36 24.05 7.12
C ALA A 78 1.58 22.77 7.45
N LYS A 79 0.74 22.77 8.49
CA LYS A 79 -0.13 21.64 8.83
C LYS A 79 -1.18 21.36 7.75
N LEU A 80 -1.76 22.40 7.17
CA LEU A 80 -2.72 22.27 6.08
C LEU A 80 -2.06 21.71 4.81
N ALA A 81 -0.86 22.18 4.48
CA ALA A 81 -0.07 21.65 3.36
C ALA A 81 0.24 20.15 3.56
N ASP A 82 0.70 19.75 4.75
CA ASP A 82 0.95 18.32 5.08
C ASP A 82 -0.32 17.47 4.97
N THR A 83 -1.45 17.98 5.46
CA THR A 83 -2.75 17.28 5.37
C THR A 83 -3.19 17.11 3.91
N LYS A 84 -3.08 18.15 3.09
CA LYS A 84 -3.38 18.09 1.66
C LYS A 84 -2.46 17.12 0.93
N ALA A 85 -1.16 17.12 1.24
CA ALA A 85 -0.21 16.18 0.66
C ALA A 85 -0.57 14.72 0.99
N LYS A 86 -0.95 14.43 2.25
CA LYS A 86 -1.42 13.10 2.66
C LYS A 86 -2.72 12.69 1.97
N GLN A 87 -3.66 13.62 1.81
CA GLN A 87 -4.91 13.35 1.08
C GLN A 87 -4.65 13.08 -0.40
N ALA A 88 -3.81 13.87 -1.05
CA ALA A 88 -3.41 13.67 -2.43
C ALA A 88 -2.71 12.31 -2.62
N TYR A 89 -1.86 11.91 -1.68
CA TYR A 89 -1.24 10.59 -1.68
C TYR A 89 -2.26 9.45 -1.63
N GLU A 90 -3.18 9.48 -0.68
CA GLU A 90 -4.19 8.42 -0.55
C GLU A 90 -5.15 8.41 -1.76
N GLN A 91 -5.47 9.56 -2.33
CA GLN A 91 -6.23 9.65 -3.59
C GLN A 91 -5.47 9.02 -4.77
N GLU A 92 -4.17 9.29 -4.91
CA GLU A 92 -3.40 8.72 -6.01
C GLU A 92 -3.15 7.23 -5.83
N LYS A 93 -2.94 6.78 -4.59
CA LYS A 93 -2.83 5.36 -4.23
C LYS A 93 -4.13 4.60 -4.50
N THR A 94 -5.28 5.18 -4.16
CA THR A 94 -6.60 4.57 -4.47
C THR A 94 -6.87 4.55 -5.97
N ALA A 95 -6.54 5.62 -6.70
CA ALA A 95 -6.62 5.66 -8.15
C ALA A 95 -5.71 4.60 -8.82
N ALA A 96 -4.48 4.44 -8.33
CA ALA A 96 -3.56 3.40 -8.80
C ALA A 96 -4.10 1.98 -8.54
N ALA A 97 -4.71 1.74 -7.37
CA ALA A 97 -5.34 0.45 -7.07
C ALA A 97 -6.54 0.17 -8.00
N MET A 98 -7.36 1.19 -8.31
CA MET A 98 -8.46 1.05 -9.26
C MET A 98 -7.97 0.80 -10.69
N ASP A 99 -6.89 1.47 -11.12
CA ASP A 99 -6.28 1.21 -12.44
C ASP A 99 -5.80 -0.24 -12.54
N MET A 100 -5.11 -0.74 -11.51
CA MET A 100 -4.68 -2.15 -11.45
C MET A 100 -5.83 -3.15 -11.47
N ASP A 101 -6.91 -2.91 -10.71
CA ASP A 101 -8.09 -3.77 -10.72
C ASP A 101 -8.78 -3.78 -12.09
N SER A 102 -8.90 -2.61 -12.72
CA SER A 102 -9.49 -2.48 -14.06
C SER A 102 -8.67 -3.22 -15.12
N LEU A 103 -7.33 -3.11 -15.05
CA LEU A 103 -6.42 -3.82 -15.94
C LEU A 103 -6.51 -5.33 -15.72
N ALA A 104 -6.52 -5.80 -14.47
CA ALA A 104 -6.64 -7.22 -14.16
C ALA A 104 -7.94 -7.82 -14.72
N LYS A 105 -9.07 -7.11 -14.58
CA LYS A 105 -10.36 -7.53 -15.15
C LYS A 105 -10.33 -7.57 -16.68
N ALA A 106 -9.75 -6.56 -17.33
CA ALA A 106 -9.63 -6.53 -18.78
C ALA A 106 -8.75 -7.68 -19.30
N MET A 107 -7.65 -7.97 -18.61
CA MET A 107 -6.77 -9.10 -18.95
C MET A 107 -7.45 -10.45 -18.76
N GLU A 108 -8.23 -10.63 -17.69
CA GLU A 108 -9.02 -11.84 -17.48
C GLU A 108 -10.05 -12.07 -18.58
N GLN A 109 -10.79 -11.02 -18.98
CA GLN A 109 -11.73 -11.10 -20.09
C GLN A 109 -11.04 -11.43 -21.41
N GLN A 110 -9.88 -10.82 -21.67
CA GLN A 110 -9.08 -11.10 -22.85
C GLN A 110 -8.56 -12.54 -22.85
N TYR A 111 -8.10 -13.05 -21.71
CA TYR A 111 -7.65 -14.43 -21.53
C TYR A 111 -8.79 -15.41 -21.85
N GLN A 112 -9.98 -15.22 -21.26
CA GLN A 112 -11.13 -16.07 -21.52
C GLN A 112 -11.53 -16.08 -23.01
N ALA A 113 -11.59 -14.90 -23.64
CA ALA A 113 -11.92 -14.78 -25.06
C ALA A 113 -10.90 -15.49 -25.95
N ARG A 114 -9.60 -15.31 -25.67
CA ARG A 114 -8.51 -15.94 -26.42
C ARG A 114 -8.45 -17.45 -26.21
N MET A 115 -8.64 -17.93 -24.99
CA MET A 115 -8.69 -19.37 -24.70
C MET A 115 -9.85 -20.04 -25.42
N LYS A 116 -11.05 -19.42 -25.41
CA LYS A 116 -12.20 -19.90 -26.17
C LYS A 116 -11.92 -19.91 -27.67
N GLY A 117 -11.29 -18.85 -28.19
CA GLY A 117 -10.87 -18.78 -29.59
C GLY A 117 -9.94 -19.93 -29.96
N LYS A 118 -8.90 -20.18 -29.15
CA LYS A 118 -7.95 -21.27 -29.40
C LYS A 118 -8.58 -22.65 -29.28
N GLN A 119 -9.47 -22.87 -28.30
CA GLN A 119 -10.23 -24.11 -28.17
C GLN A 119 -11.10 -24.39 -29.40
N ASN A 120 -11.79 -23.37 -29.91
CA ASN A 120 -12.60 -23.50 -31.12
C ASN A 120 -11.74 -23.83 -32.35
N GLU A 121 -10.60 -23.16 -32.51
CA GLU A 121 -9.63 -23.42 -33.57
C GLU A 121 -9.14 -24.89 -33.54
N LEU A 122 -8.70 -25.36 -32.38
CA LEU A 122 -8.22 -26.73 -32.20
C LEU A 122 -9.32 -27.76 -32.42
N THR A 123 -10.53 -27.48 -31.94
CA THR A 123 -11.70 -28.35 -32.16
C THR A 123 -12.03 -28.45 -33.64
N GLN A 124 -12.00 -27.34 -34.37
CA GLN A 124 -12.24 -27.34 -35.81
C GLN A 124 -11.16 -28.12 -36.56
N ARG A 125 -9.89 -27.91 -36.20
CA ARG A 125 -8.75 -28.66 -36.78
C ARG A 125 -8.91 -30.17 -36.60
N LEU A 126 -9.32 -30.62 -35.42
CA LEU A 126 -9.57 -32.05 -35.16
C LEU A 126 -10.76 -32.58 -35.98
N LYS A 127 -11.84 -31.81 -36.12
CA LYS A 127 -12.98 -32.18 -36.97
C LYS A 127 -12.58 -32.32 -38.43
N ASP A 128 -11.82 -31.36 -38.96
CA ASP A 128 -11.37 -31.35 -40.34
C ASP A 128 -10.42 -32.53 -40.62
N LYS A 129 -9.51 -32.82 -39.67
CA LYS A 129 -8.62 -33.99 -39.73
C LYS A 129 -9.41 -35.30 -39.71
N ALA A 130 -10.42 -35.43 -38.83
CA ALA A 130 -11.28 -36.61 -38.78
C ALA A 130 -12.07 -36.82 -40.08
N ALA A 131 -12.60 -35.74 -40.66
CA ALA A 131 -13.29 -35.78 -41.94
C ALA A 131 -12.36 -36.21 -43.09
N ALA A 132 -11.13 -35.68 -43.12
CA ALA A 132 -10.12 -36.06 -44.10
C ALA A 132 -9.73 -37.54 -43.98
N LEU A 133 -9.49 -38.03 -42.76
CA LEU A 133 -9.16 -39.44 -42.52
C LEU A 133 -10.32 -40.39 -42.88
N ASN A 134 -11.56 -40.02 -42.57
CA ASN A 134 -12.72 -40.79 -42.99
C ASN A 134 -12.83 -40.89 -44.52
N ASN A 135 -12.64 -39.76 -45.22
CA ASN A 135 -12.69 -39.75 -46.68
C ASN A 135 -11.57 -40.60 -47.29
N ASP A 136 -10.34 -40.48 -46.78
CA ASP A 136 -9.21 -41.30 -47.21
C ASP A 136 -9.43 -42.80 -46.94
N ASN A 137 -9.97 -43.15 -45.77
CA ASN A 137 -10.34 -44.53 -45.44
C ASN A 137 -11.42 -45.09 -46.37
N ASN A 138 -12.45 -44.29 -46.72
CA ASN A 138 -13.47 -44.72 -47.67
C ASN A 138 -12.87 -44.98 -49.05
N ILE A 139 -11.97 -44.11 -49.53
CA ILE A 139 -11.27 -44.31 -50.81
C ILE A 139 -10.42 -45.60 -50.78
N LYS A 140 -9.69 -45.84 -49.68
CA LYS A 140 -8.87 -47.05 -49.49
C LYS A 140 -9.72 -48.32 -49.42
N LEU A 141 -10.86 -48.26 -48.75
CA LEU A 141 -11.79 -49.38 -48.67
C LEU A 141 -12.42 -49.68 -50.03
N ASP A 142 -12.89 -48.66 -50.74
CA ASP A 142 -13.48 -48.81 -52.08
C ASP A 142 -12.48 -49.42 -53.07
N ALA A 143 -11.21 -48.98 -53.03
CA ALA A 143 -10.15 -49.57 -53.84
C ALA A 143 -9.95 -51.05 -53.48
N TYR A 144 -9.86 -51.37 -52.19
CA TYR A 144 -9.71 -52.75 -51.72
C TYR A 144 -10.89 -53.65 -52.10
N VAL A 145 -12.12 -53.15 -51.99
CA VAL A 145 -13.33 -53.88 -52.40
C VAL A 145 -13.31 -54.17 -53.90
N LYS A 146 -12.90 -53.20 -54.74
CA LYS A 146 -12.78 -53.41 -56.19
C LYS A 146 -11.75 -54.47 -56.55
N GLU A 147 -10.60 -54.47 -55.86
CA GLU A 147 -9.57 -55.51 -56.03
C GLU A 147 -10.11 -56.89 -55.62
N LEU A 148 -10.81 -56.98 -54.48
CA LEU A 148 -11.45 -58.22 -54.05
C LEU A 148 -12.52 -58.69 -55.04
N ASP A 149 -13.31 -57.78 -55.60
CA ASP A 149 -14.34 -58.14 -56.57
C ASP A 149 -13.75 -58.79 -57.81
N GLN A 150 -12.60 -58.32 -58.30
CA GLN A 150 -11.91 -58.96 -59.42
C GLN A 150 -11.49 -60.40 -59.12
N GLU A 151 -11.08 -60.69 -57.87
CA GLU A 151 -10.67 -62.02 -57.41
C GLU A 151 -11.87 -62.97 -57.27
N TYR A 152 -12.93 -62.54 -56.57
CA TYR A 152 -14.05 -63.42 -56.19
C TYR A 152 -15.19 -63.48 -57.21
N GLN A 153 -15.45 -62.40 -57.96
CA GLN A 153 -16.62 -62.32 -58.83
C GLN A 153 -16.59 -63.35 -59.96
N ASN A 154 -15.40 -63.62 -60.51
CA ASN A 154 -15.21 -64.64 -61.55
C ASN A 154 -15.46 -66.07 -61.01
N GLN A 155 -15.00 -66.36 -59.80
CA GLN A 155 -15.18 -67.65 -59.15
C GLN A 155 -16.66 -67.89 -58.81
N ILE A 156 -17.29 -66.89 -58.17
CA ILE A 156 -18.72 -66.91 -57.82
C ILE A 156 -19.58 -67.05 -59.09
N PHE A 157 -19.31 -66.26 -60.13
CA PHE A 157 -20.05 -66.33 -61.38
C PHE A 157 -19.93 -67.70 -62.05
N ASN A 158 -18.73 -68.27 -62.12
CA ASN A 158 -18.54 -69.61 -62.69
C ASN A 158 -19.33 -70.69 -61.93
N LEU A 159 -19.31 -70.66 -60.60
CA LEU A 159 -20.08 -71.60 -59.78
C LEU A 159 -21.60 -71.42 -59.96
N GLN A 160 -22.08 -70.18 -60.08
CA GLN A 160 -23.49 -69.87 -60.37
C GLN A 160 -23.92 -70.34 -61.76
N VAL A 161 -23.05 -70.20 -62.77
CA VAL A 161 -23.32 -70.73 -64.12
C VAL A 161 -23.41 -72.25 -64.07
N LYS A 162 -22.44 -72.94 -63.44
CA LYS A 162 -22.45 -74.40 -63.27
C LYS A 162 -23.76 -74.91 -62.64
N LEU A 163 -24.24 -74.25 -61.59
CA LEU A 163 -25.52 -74.57 -60.94
C LEU A 163 -26.74 -74.44 -61.87
N ARG A 164 -26.73 -73.52 -62.83
CA ARG A 164 -27.86 -73.23 -63.72
C ARG A 164 -27.85 -74.02 -65.02
N THR A 165 -26.67 -74.38 -65.54
CA THR A 165 -26.54 -74.93 -66.89
C THR A 165 -26.28 -76.43 -66.95
N LEU A 166 -25.78 -77.03 -65.86
CA LEU A 166 -25.41 -78.45 -65.83
C LEU A 166 -26.50 -79.29 -65.16
N GLN A 167 -26.74 -80.50 -65.68
CA GLN A 167 -27.55 -81.51 -65.01
C GLN A 167 -26.72 -82.14 -63.89
N LEU A 168 -26.77 -81.51 -62.72
CA LEU A 168 -26.03 -81.92 -61.52
C LEU A 168 -26.87 -82.86 -60.66
N THR A 169 -26.21 -83.79 -59.98
CA THR A 169 -26.82 -84.57 -58.91
C THR A 169 -27.11 -83.69 -57.68
N SER A 170 -27.98 -84.16 -56.79
CA SER A 170 -28.29 -83.43 -55.55
C SER A 170 -27.05 -83.20 -54.66
N GLU A 171 -26.09 -84.13 -54.67
CA GLU A 171 -24.85 -84.01 -53.89
C GLU A 171 -23.91 -82.96 -54.49
N GLU A 172 -23.77 -82.91 -55.82
CA GLU A 172 -22.96 -81.90 -56.52
C GLU A 172 -23.55 -80.49 -56.36
N GLN A 173 -24.88 -80.35 -56.43
CA GLN A 173 -25.55 -79.08 -56.16
C GLN A 173 -25.27 -78.58 -54.74
N ALA A 174 -25.39 -79.45 -53.74
CA ALA A 174 -25.13 -79.11 -52.34
C ALA A 174 -23.66 -78.70 -52.13
N SER A 175 -22.72 -79.37 -52.80
CA SER A 175 -21.28 -79.03 -52.75
C SER A 175 -21.00 -77.63 -53.32
N ILE A 176 -21.51 -77.33 -54.52
CA ILE A 176 -21.30 -76.02 -55.16
C ILE A 176 -21.97 -74.90 -54.35
N GLN A 177 -23.14 -75.15 -53.78
CA GLN A 177 -23.84 -74.19 -52.93
C GLN A 177 -23.01 -73.86 -51.67
N LYS A 178 -22.41 -74.87 -51.04
CA LYS A 178 -21.53 -74.69 -49.88
C LYS A 178 -20.26 -73.92 -50.24
N GLU A 179 -19.68 -74.17 -51.41
CA GLU A 179 -18.51 -73.43 -51.90
C GLU A 179 -18.84 -71.95 -52.17
N LEU A 180 -20.01 -71.67 -52.75
CA LEU A 180 -20.50 -70.30 -52.93
C LEU A 180 -20.65 -69.57 -51.59
N GLU A 181 -21.27 -70.21 -50.60
CA GLU A 181 -21.42 -69.64 -49.25
C GLU A 181 -20.06 -69.38 -48.58
N ALA A 182 -19.10 -70.30 -48.74
CA ALA A 182 -17.75 -70.15 -48.22
C ALA A 182 -17.04 -68.94 -48.86
N LEU A 183 -17.07 -68.81 -50.19
CA LEU A 183 -16.45 -67.69 -50.91
C LEU A 183 -17.09 -66.34 -50.56
N GLN A 184 -18.42 -66.29 -50.45
CA GLN A 184 -19.13 -65.08 -50.03
C GLN A 184 -18.78 -64.67 -48.60
N THR A 185 -18.69 -65.65 -47.69
CA THR A 185 -18.31 -65.43 -46.29
C THR A 185 -16.87 -64.95 -46.19
N GLU A 186 -15.95 -65.57 -46.93
CA GLU A 186 -14.53 -65.17 -46.95
C GLU A 186 -14.36 -63.73 -47.45
N ARG A 187 -15.01 -63.39 -48.57
CA ARG A 187 -15.03 -62.02 -49.11
C ARG A 187 -15.54 -61.02 -48.07
N MET A 188 -16.65 -61.32 -47.40
CA MET A 188 -17.21 -60.45 -46.38
C MET A 188 -16.26 -60.27 -45.18
N ASN A 189 -15.60 -61.35 -44.75
CA ASN A 189 -14.63 -61.33 -43.66
C ASN A 189 -13.41 -60.47 -44.01
N LYS A 190 -12.89 -60.58 -45.23
CA LYS A 190 -11.77 -59.76 -45.73
C LYS A 190 -12.11 -58.26 -45.72
N ILE A 191 -13.29 -57.89 -46.24
CA ILE A 191 -13.77 -56.49 -46.22
C ILE A 191 -13.91 -55.98 -44.80
N THR A 192 -14.52 -56.76 -43.90
CA THR A 192 -14.71 -56.39 -42.50
C THR A 192 -13.37 -56.23 -41.75
N ALA A 193 -12.42 -57.13 -42.01
CA ALA A 193 -11.08 -57.04 -41.43
C ALA A 193 -10.36 -55.76 -41.89
N ARG A 194 -10.43 -55.45 -43.19
CA ARG A 194 -9.85 -54.21 -43.73
C ARG A 194 -10.50 -52.95 -43.16
N GLN A 195 -11.82 -52.94 -43.03
CA GLN A 195 -12.54 -51.83 -42.41
C GLN A 195 -12.11 -51.62 -40.95
N THR A 196 -11.93 -52.71 -40.21
CA THR A 196 -11.47 -52.69 -38.81
C THR A 196 -10.04 -52.16 -38.71
N GLU A 197 -9.14 -52.59 -39.61
CA GLU A 197 -7.76 -52.11 -39.68
C GLU A 197 -7.70 -50.59 -39.92
N LEU A 198 -8.42 -50.10 -40.92
CA LEU A 198 -8.48 -48.67 -41.27
C LEU A 198 -9.08 -47.84 -40.13
N SER A 199 -10.14 -48.34 -39.48
CA SER A 199 -10.74 -47.69 -38.31
C SER A 199 -9.77 -47.62 -37.13
N ASN A 200 -9.01 -48.68 -36.87
CA ASN A 200 -8.01 -48.72 -35.80
C ASN A 200 -6.84 -47.76 -36.08
N ALA A 201 -6.38 -47.70 -37.33
CA ALA A 201 -5.34 -46.76 -37.76
C ALA A 201 -5.80 -45.31 -37.57
N MET A 202 -7.03 -44.98 -38.02
CA MET A 202 -7.62 -43.65 -37.83
C MET A 202 -7.74 -43.29 -36.35
N LYS A 203 -8.22 -44.21 -35.50
CA LYS A 203 -8.32 -43.98 -34.06
C LYS A 203 -6.96 -43.62 -33.45
N LYS A 204 -5.91 -44.38 -33.80
CA LYS A 204 -4.55 -44.12 -33.32
C LYS A 204 -4.01 -42.76 -33.78
N GLU A 205 -4.29 -42.37 -35.02
CA GLU A 205 -3.88 -41.05 -35.53
C GLU A 205 -4.63 -39.91 -34.85
N MET A 206 -5.95 -40.04 -34.67
CA MET A 206 -6.76 -39.07 -33.95
C MET A 206 -6.34 -38.93 -32.48
N GLU A 207 -6.04 -40.02 -31.78
CA GLU A 207 -5.51 -39.98 -30.41
C GLU A 207 -4.16 -39.24 -30.32
N ALA A 208 -3.32 -39.34 -31.36
CA ALA A 208 -2.06 -38.60 -31.41
C ALA A 208 -2.30 -37.10 -31.64
N GLU A 209 -3.21 -36.74 -32.55
CA GLU A 209 -3.58 -35.36 -32.84
C GLU A 209 -4.27 -34.68 -31.65
N GLU A 210 -5.12 -35.41 -30.91
CA GLU A 210 -5.73 -34.92 -29.68
C GLU A 210 -4.68 -34.57 -28.61
N LYS A 211 -3.65 -35.42 -28.44
CA LYS A 211 -2.53 -35.14 -27.53
C LYS A 211 -1.73 -33.92 -27.97
N ILE A 212 -1.53 -33.73 -29.27
CA ILE A 212 -0.85 -32.53 -29.81
C ILE A 212 -1.69 -31.29 -29.53
N ALA A 213 -2.99 -31.33 -29.82
CA ALA A 213 -3.92 -30.23 -29.55
C ALA A 213 -3.97 -29.86 -28.06
N GLN A 214 -3.97 -30.86 -27.17
CA GLN A 214 -3.92 -30.63 -25.72
C GLN A 214 -2.64 -29.92 -25.29
N LYS A 215 -1.47 -30.41 -25.75
CA LYS A 215 -0.18 -29.76 -25.45
C LYS A 215 -0.12 -28.33 -25.99
N GLU A 216 -0.67 -28.09 -27.17
CA GLU A 216 -0.72 -26.75 -27.77
C GLU A 216 -1.60 -25.80 -26.95
N LEU A 217 -2.74 -26.28 -26.46
CA LEU A 217 -3.62 -25.51 -25.58
C LEU A 217 -2.95 -25.18 -24.24
N GLU A 218 -2.23 -26.13 -23.66
CA GLU A 218 -1.47 -25.94 -22.41
C GLU A 218 -0.34 -24.92 -22.60
N ALA A 219 0.45 -25.04 -23.66
CA ALA A 219 1.53 -24.10 -23.98
C ALA A 219 1.00 -22.68 -24.25
N TYR A 220 -0.13 -22.58 -24.97
CA TYR A 220 -0.79 -21.30 -25.22
C TYR A 220 -1.28 -20.64 -23.92
N SER A 221 -1.89 -21.43 -23.02
CA SER A 221 -2.31 -20.96 -21.69
C SER A 221 -1.14 -20.43 -20.87
N GLN A 222 -0.02 -21.18 -20.81
CA GLN A 222 1.18 -20.77 -20.08
C GLN A 222 1.76 -19.46 -20.64
N THR A 223 1.84 -19.32 -21.96
CA THR A 223 2.33 -18.11 -22.62
C THR A 223 1.46 -16.91 -22.26
N MET A 224 0.13 -17.06 -22.33
CA MET A 224 -0.81 -16.01 -21.95
C MET A 224 -0.71 -15.60 -20.48
N GLN A 225 -0.50 -16.56 -19.58
CA GLN A 225 -0.31 -16.28 -18.14
C GLN A 225 0.99 -15.50 -17.90
N GLN A 226 2.07 -15.87 -18.58
CA GLN A 226 3.34 -15.13 -18.51
C GLN A 226 3.18 -13.70 -19.02
N GLU A 227 2.61 -13.49 -20.20
CA GLU A 227 2.33 -12.16 -20.74
C GLU A 227 1.46 -11.32 -19.80
N THR A 228 0.47 -11.95 -19.16
CA THR A 228 -0.42 -11.27 -18.22
C THR A 228 0.32 -10.82 -16.97
N ASN A 229 1.13 -11.72 -16.38
CA ASN A 229 1.92 -11.41 -15.20
C ASN A 229 2.94 -10.30 -15.49
N GLU A 230 3.67 -10.38 -16.60
CA GLU A 230 4.64 -9.36 -17.00
C GLU A 230 3.98 -7.99 -17.20
N ARG A 231 2.80 -7.94 -17.81
CA ARG A 231 2.06 -6.70 -18.03
C ARG A 231 1.55 -6.10 -16.72
N LEU A 232 1.01 -6.92 -15.82
CA LEU A 232 0.57 -6.50 -14.49
C LEU A 232 1.75 -5.99 -13.66
N GLU A 233 2.87 -6.70 -13.65
CA GLU A 233 4.07 -6.28 -12.94
C GLU A 233 4.63 -4.95 -13.46
N ARG A 234 4.72 -4.81 -14.78
CA ARG A 234 5.17 -3.56 -15.42
C ARG A 234 4.26 -2.40 -15.02
N ARG A 235 2.94 -2.60 -15.10
CA ARG A 235 1.98 -1.57 -14.74
C ARG A 235 2.04 -1.21 -13.26
N ASN A 236 2.19 -2.20 -12.38
CA ASN A 236 2.35 -1.98 -10.95
C ASN A 236 3.61 -1.15 -10.65
N LYS A 237 4.75 -1.45 -11.31
CA LYS A 237 5.99 -0.67 -11.21
C LYS A 237 5.80 0.78 -11.69
N GLU A 238 5.13 0.98 -12.81
CA GLU A 238 4.82 2.33 -13.32
C GLU A 238 3.94 3.13 -12.34
N LEU A 239 2.87 2.52 -11.82
CA LEU A 239 1.93 3.18 -10.92
C LEU A 239 2.55 3.48 -9.55
N SER A 240 3.30 2.54 -8.99
CA SER A 240 4.04 2.76 -7.73
C SER A 240 5.08 3.86 -7.87
N ALA A 241 5.82 3.90 -8.98
CA ALA A 241 6.76 5.00 -9.26
C ALA A 241 6.04 6.34 -9.37
N LYS A 242 4.88 6.37 -10.05
CA LYS A 242 4.05 7.57 -10.17
C LYS A 242 3.58 8.07 -8.80
N VAL A 243 2.96 7.19 -8.00
CA VAL A 243 2.51 7.50 -6.64
C VAL A 243 3.68 8.03 -5.80
N GLN A 244 4.86 7.40 -5.85
CA GLN A 244 6.02 7.86 -5.09
C GLN A 244 6.51 9.24 -5.54
N SER A 245 6.51 9.51 -6.84
CA SER A 245 6.99 10.78 -7.41
C SER A 245 6.09 11.97 -7.03
N SER A 246 4.77 11.78 -7.01
CA SER A 246 3.80 12.83 -6.70
C SER A 246 3.92 13.32 -5.25
N ILE A 247 4.21 12.42 -4.30
CA ILE A 247 4.38 12.79 -2.88
C ILE A 247 5.69 13.53 -2.63
N GLY A 248 6.78 13.07 -3.25
CA GLY A 248 8.11 13.69 -3.10
C GLY A 248 8.11 15.17 -3.48
N SER A 249 7.28 15.54 -4.46
CA SER A 249 7.12 16.94 -4.89
C SER A 249 6.27 17.81 -3.95
N LEU A 250 5.29 17.23 -3.24
CA LEU A 250 4.35 17.95 -2.38
C LEU A 250 4.86 18.14 -0.94
N GLN A 251 5.54 17.14 -0.37
CA GLN A 251 6.00 17.21 1.04
C GLN A 251 7.28 18.04 1.23
N ALA A 252 8.15 18.10 0.22
CA ALA A 252 9.51 18.60 0.40
C ALA A 252 9.62 20.14 0.36
N SER A 253 8.75 20.84 -0.38
CA SER A 253 8.94 22.29 -0.61
C SER A 253 8.22 23.17 0.41
N GLU A 254 6.89 23.07 0.54
CA GLU A 254 6.11 24.03 1.33
C GLU A 254 6.19 23.77 2.85
N THR A 255 6.13 22.50 3.25
CA THR A 255 6.18 22.12 4.68
C THR A 255 7.53 22.39 5.30
N ALA A 256 8.62 22.07 4.59
CA ALA A 256 9.98 22.26 5.10
C ALA A 256 10.33 23.76 5.23
N GLN A 257 9.97 24.56 4.23
CA GLN A 257 10.17 26.01 4.25
C GLN A 257 9.33 26.69 5.35
N GLY A 258 8.07 26.28 5.51
CA GLY A 258 7.20 26.82 6.56
C GLY A 258 7.71 26.48 7.98
N VAL A 259 8.21 25.26 8.19
CA VAL A 259 8.81 24.88 9.49
C VAL A 259 10.06 25.69 9.79
N GLN A 260 10.96 25.85 8.82
CA GLN A 260 12.17 26.66 8.99
C GLN A 260 11.84 28.12 9.31
N SER A 261 10.93 28.74 8.54
CA SER A 261 10.49 30.11 8.76
C SER A 261 9.85 30.31 10.13
N ALA A 262 9.04 29.35 10.59
CA ALA A 262 8.46 29.40 11.93
C ALA A 262 9.52 29.31 13.04
N GLU A 263 10.58 28.49 12.87
CA GLU A 263 11.68 28.40 13.83
C GLU A 263 12.53 29.68 13.88
N GLU A 264 12.79 30.31 12.72
CA GLU A 264 13.45 31.61 12.67
C GLU A 264 12.65 32.69 13.40
N LYS A 265 11.34 32.76 13.13
CA LYS A 265 10.41 33.69 13.80
C LYS A 265 10.30 33.43 15.30
N LYS A 266 10.40 32.18 15.76
CA LYS A 266 10.47 31.87 17.20
C LYS A 266 11.74 32.39 17.85
N LYS A 267 12.89 32.32 17.16
CA LYS A 267 14.14 32.91 17.65
C LYS A 267 14.03 34.43 17.75
N GLU A 268 13.44 35.07 16.74
CA GLU A 268 13.15 36.51 16.74
C GLU A 268 12.25 36.89 17.93
N LEU A 269 11.16 36.13 18.15
CA LEU A 269 10.26 36.33 19.30
C LEU A 269 10.98 36.16 20.64
N ALA A 270 11.86 35.17 20.77
CA ALA A 270 12.63 34.93 21.99
C ALA A 270 13.62 36.08 22.26
N ALA A 271 14.32 36.55 21.23
CA ALA A 271 15.23 37.69 21.33
C ALA A 271 14.48 38.98 21.72
N LEU A 272 13.32 39.25 21.11
CA LEU A 272 12.48 40.39 21.46
C LEU A 272 12.00 40.33 22.91
N LYS A 273 11.53 39.17 23.38
CA LYS A 273 11.11 39.00 24.77
C LYS A 273 12.26 39.20 25.76
N GLU A 274 13.46 38.72 25.43
CA GLU A 274 14.64 38.94 26.28
C GLU A 274 15.05 40.41 26.29
N SER A 275 14.96 41.12 25.15
CA SER A 275 15.19 42.56 25.09
C SER A 275 14.23 43.33 26.00
N ILE A 276 12.92 43.03 25.90
CA ILE A 276 11.91 43.62 26.79
C ILE A 276 12.25 43.34 28.26
N LEU A 277 12.57 42.09 28.61
CA LEU A 277 12.95 41.75 29.98
C LEU A 277 14.19 42.51 30.46
N GLN A 278 15.18 42.70 29.58
CA GLN A 278 16.39 43.44 29.92
C GLN A 278 16.11 44.92 30.15
N ASP A 279 15.27 45.55 29.32
CA ASP A 279 14.87 46.96 29.49
C ASP A 279 14.09 47.17 30.80
N LEU A 280 13.19 46.24 31.13
CA LEU A 280 12.48 46.23 32.41
C LEU A 280 13.45 46.09 33.59
N ARG A 281 14.44 45.18 33.51
CA ARG A 281 15.46 44.99 34.57
C ARG A 281 16.32 46.24 34.76
N ASN A 282 16.74 46.88 33.67
CA ASN A 282 17.55 48.10 33.73
C ASN A 282 16.76 49.25 34.37
N THR A 283 15.50 49.44 33.97
CA THR A 283 14.60 50.47 34.52
C THR A 283 14.28 50.20 36.00
N ALA A 284 14.02 48.95 36.37
CA ALA A 284 13.82 48.52 37.75
C ALA A 284 15.04 48.81 38.62
N ALA A 285 16.26 48.52 38.12
CA ALA A 285 17.50 48.78 38.83
C ALA A 285 17.70 50.29 39.07
N GLN A 286 17.35 51.14 38.10
CA GLN A 286 17.39 52.59 38.26
C GLN A 286 16.41 53.07 39.35
N ILE A 287 15.15 52.59 39.31
CA ILE A 287 14.14 52.93 40.33
C ILE A 287 14.57 52.45 41.72
N ALA A 288 15.17 51.26 41.83
CA ALA A 288 15.71 50.78 43.10
C ALA A 288 16.79 51.70 43.66
N GLN A 289 17.70 52.20 42.81
CA GLN A 289 18.72 53.16 43.22
C GLN A 289 18.09 54.49 43.66
N ASP A 290 17.14 55.02 42.89
CA ASP A 290 16.48 56.30 43.17
C ASP A 290 15.62 56.25 44.45
N ARG A 291 15.03 55.09 44.76
CA ARG A 291 14.15 54.86 45.92
C ARG A 291 14.86 54.24 47.13
N GLY A 292 16.14 53.90 47.01
CA GLY A 292 16.90 53.20 48.05
C GLY A 292 16.35 51.79 48.38
N LEU A 293 15.80 51.09 47.38
CA LEU A 293 15.31 49.73 47.54
C LEU A 293 16.48 48.74 47.52
N GLU A 294 16.52 47.82 48.49
CA GLU A 294 17.60 46.82 48.59
C GLU A 294 17.33 45.60 47.68
N ILE A 295 16.05 45.30 47.44
CA ILE A 295 15.62 44.19 46.58
C ILE A 295 14.27 44.48 45.93
N ILE A 296 14.10 44.06 44.68
CA ILE A 296 12.81 44.04 43.98
C ILE A 296 12.42 42.58 43.77
N LEU A 297 11.21 42.22 44.20
CA LEU A 297 10.67 40.88 44.06
C LEU A 297 9.63 40.84 42.93
N ALA A 298 9.83 39.92 41.99
CA ALA A 298 8.90 39.65 40.90
C ALA A 298 7.71 38.80 41.36
N ASP A 299 6.50 39.19 40.98
CA ASP A 299 5.25 38.42 41.06
C ASP A 299 4.89 37.89 42.47
N VAL A 300 5.19 38.68 43.50
CA VAL A 300 4.89 38.33 44.90
C VAL A 300 3.52 38.84 45.31
N LYS A 301 2.65 37.92 45.80
CA LYS A 301 1.24 38.23 46.09
C LYS A 301 0.93 38.66 47.53
N ILE A 302 1.85 38.50 48.48
CA ILE A 302 1.60 38.82 49.89
C ILE A 302 2.88 39.36 50.55
N TYR A 303 2.98 40.68 50.66
CA TYR A 303 3.91 41.40 51.53
C TYR A 303 3.22 42.69 51.98
N THR A 304 3.15 42.94 53.30
CA THR A 304 2.35 44.06 53.85
C THR A 304 3.09 45.40 53.90
N ASN A 305 4.42 45.40 53.72
CA ASN A 305 5.29 46.57 53.89
C ASN A 305 6.17 46.86 52.65
N ALA A 306 5.79 46.35 51.48
CA ALA A 306 6.57 46.54 50.25
C ALA A 306 5.97 47.62 49.35
N VAL A 307 6.82 48.25 48.54
CA VAL A 307 6.42 49.32 47.61
C VAL A 307 6.22 48.70 46.22
N ASP A 308 5.00 48.79 45.68
CA ASP A 308 4.74 48.41 44.28
C ASP A 308 5.32 49.48 43.36
N ILE A 309 6.28 49.08 42.52
CA ILE A 309 6.96 49.97 41.57
C ILE A 309 6.48 49.78 40.12
N THR A 310 5.44 48.95 39.89
CA THR A 310 5.05 48.52 38.54
C THR A 310 4.64 49.70 37.64
N ASP A 311 3.84 50.63 38.15
CA ASP A 311 3.36 51.77 37.35
C ASP A 311 4.46 52.83 37.16
N GLU A 312 5.35 53.01 38.15
CA GLU A 312 6.53 53.89 38.06
C GLU A 312 7.53 53.34 37.05
N LEU A 313 7.72 52.02 37.03
CA LEU A 313 8.55 51.33 36.06
C LEU A 313 8.02 51.52 34.64
N LEU A 314 6.71 51.38 34.42
CA LEU A 314 6.11 51.62 33.11
C LEU A 314 6.25 53.07 32.63
N GLN A 315 6.26 54.04 33.54
CA GLN A 315 6.53 55.45 33.21
C GLN A 315 8.00 55.73 32.91
N GLY A 316 8.91 54.95 33.51
CA GLY A 316 10.36 55.06 33.33
C GLY A 316 10.89 54.47 32.02
N ILE A 317 10.13 53.59 31.38
CA ILE A 317 10.45 53.04 30.06
C ILE A 317 10.24 54.14 29.01
N LYS A 318 11.31 54.55 28.34
CA LYS A 318 11.25 55.49 27.21
C LYS A 318 10.94 54.73 25.91
N ASP A 319 10.19 55.37 25.02
CA ASP A 319 9.95 54.90 23.65
C ASP A 319 11.24 54.67 22.85
#